data_AF-A0A3S5BZ60-F1
#
_entry.id   AF-A0A3S5BZ60-F1
#
_cell.length_a   1.000
_cell.length_b   1.000
_cell.length_c   1.000
_cell.angle_alpha   90.00
_cell.angle_beta   90.00
_cell.angle_gamma   90.00
#
_symmetry.space_group_name_H-M   'P 1'
#
loop_
_entity.id
_entity.type
_entity.pdbx_description
1 polymer ?
#
loop_
_entity_poly.entity_id
_entity_poly.type
_entity_poly.pdbx_seq_one_letter_code
_entity_poly.pdbx_strand_id
1 'polypeptide(L)'
;MPLMPAPVIEKLKLMDSLTEERYVFYRLCAGDIQECVKSLEMLSDAVSDRMRVVLIKASIVSYARPFSGNESQYRDKGKWRLDKKYVPKEFCEVHKQAIEYRDKLIAHSDIPHRSPELLRGGPHFAIGHNAPLDEEYVEFSKVLFPASAALLKELWDLIISYEKESL
;
A
#
# COMPACT_ATOMS: atom_id res chain seq x y z
N MET A 1 -39.39 -28.84 -10.66
CA MET A 1 -38.19 -28.56 -9.84
C MET A 1 -38.47 -27.26 -9.10
N PRO A 2 -38.69 -27.26 -7.78
CA PRO A 2 -38.99 -26.03 -7.05
C PRO A 2 -37.74 -25.14 -7.01
N LEU A 3 -37.89 -23.87 -7.41
CA LEU A 3 -36.86 -22.84 -7.30
C LEU A 3 -36.46 -22.71 -5.83
N MET A 4 -35.17 -22.83 -5.54
CA MET A 4 -34.66 -22.54 -4.19
C MET A 4 -34.96 -21.08 -3.85
N PRO A 5 -35.35 -20.78 -2.60
CA PRO A 5 -35.48 -19.39 -2.16
C PRO A 5 -34.12 -18.70 -2.30
N ALA A 6 -34.13 -17.48 -2.85
CA ALA A 6 -32.97 -16.63 -2.90
C ALA A 6 -32.40 -16.46 -1.48
N PRO A 7 -31.06 -16.46 -1.30
CA PRO A 7 -30.48 -16.22 0.02
C PRO A 7 -31.01 -14.89 0.55
N VAL A 8 -31.55 -14.93 1.76
CA VAL A 8 -31.86 -13.72 2.51
C VAL A 8 -30.53 -13.05 2.77
N ILE A 9 -30.18 -12.06 1.95
CA ILE A 9 -29.06 -11.17 2.21
C ILE A 9 -29.51 -10.36 3.43
N GLU A 10 -29.14 -10.83 4.61
CA GLU A 10 -29.19 -10.06 5.83
C GLU A 10 -28.52 -8.72 5.53
N LYS A 11 -29.27 -7.62 5.63
CA LYS A 11 -28.76 -6.28 5.31
C LYS A 11 -27.48 -6.10 6.12
N LEU A 12 -26.34 -5.97 5.43
CA LEU A 12 -25.07 -5.57 6.03
C LEU A 12 -25.36 -4.36 6.92
N LYS A 13 -25.21 -4.55 8.23
CA LYS A 13 -25.37 -3.49 9.20
C LYS A 13 -24.35 -2.41 8.83
N LEU A 14 -24.84 -1.22 8.46
CA LEU A 14 -23.98 -0.06 8.26
C LEU A 14 -23.18 0.17 9.55
N MET A 15 -21.96 0.69 9.43
CA MET A 15 -21.21 1.11 10.63
C MET A 15 -22.06 2.12 11.39
N ASP A 16 -22.31 1.83 12.66
CA ASP A 16 -23.19 2.62 13.51
C ASP A 16 -22.42 3.70 14.28
N SER A 17 -21.09 3.61 14.32
CA SER A 17 -20.25 4.61 15.00
C SER A 17 -18.91 4.90 14.30
N LEU A 18 -18.37 6.08 14.62
CA LEU A 18 -17.01 6.47 14.26
C LEU A 18 -15.95 5.52 14.82
N THR A 19 -16.22 4.92 15.99
CA THR A 19 -15.32 3.94 16.61
C THR A 19 -15.24 2.67 15.78
N GLU A 20 -16.39 2.18 15.29
CA GLU A 20 -16.45 1.04 14.38
C GLU A 20 -15.77 1.35 13.04
N GLU A 21 -16.01 2.53 12.47
CA GLU A 21 -15.32 2.94 11.24
C GLU A 21 -13.79 2.98 11.43
N ARG A 22 -13.34 3.54 12.55
CA ARG A 22 -11.91 3.59 12.88
C ARG A 22 -11.31 2.20 13.07
N TYR A 23 -12.02 1.29 13.74
CA TYR A 23 -11.60 -0.09 13.91
C TYR A 23 -11.42 -0.76 12.53
N VAL A 24 -12.42 -0.65 11.66
CA VAL A 24 -12.33 -1.21 10.31
C VAL A 24 -11.24 -0.54 9.48
N PHE A 25 -11.05 0.77 9.62
CA PHE A 25 -9.94 1.47 8.98
C PHE A 25 -8.59 0.86 9.38
N TYR A 26 -8.36 0.58 10.66
CA TYR A 26 -7.13 -0.08 11.10
C TYR A 26 -7.01 -1.52 10.58
N ARG A 27 -8.11 -2.27 10.51
CA ARG A 27 -8.13 -3.61 9.89
C ARG A 27 -7.75 -3.56 8.41
N LEU A 28 -8.27 -2.58 7.66
CA LEU A 28 -7.92 -2.37 6.26
C LEU A 28 -6.44 -2.00 6.12
N CYS A 29 -5.95 -1.11 6.97
CA CYS A 29 -4.53 -0.75 7.01
C CYS A 29 -3.64 -1.97 7.26
N ALA A 30 -3.99 -2.84 8.23
CA ALA A 30 -3.26 -4.07 8.49
C ALA A 30 -3.29 -5.01 7.27
N GLY A 31 -4.42 -5.10 6.56
CA GLY A 31 -4.54 -5.86 5.32
C GLY A 31 -3.61 -5.35 4.21
N ASP A 32 -3.57 -4.03 4.00
CA ASP A 32 -2.66 -3.40 3.03
C ASP A 32 -1.17 -3.65 3.39
N ILE A 33 -0.79 -3.49 4.65
CA ILE A 33 0.59 -3.78 5.08
C ILE A 33 0.90 -5.29 4.97
N GLN A 34 -0.06 -6.17 5.24
CA GLN A 34 0.11 -7.60 5.04
C GLN A 34 0.31 -7.95 3.55
N GLU A 35 -0.40 -7.29 2.63
CA GLU A 35 -0.18 -7.43 1.18
C GLU A 35 1.23 -6.97 0.79
N CYS A 36 1.73 -5.87 1.39
CA CYS A 36 3.11 -5.44 1.22
C CYS A 36 4.11 -6.55 1.62
N VAL A 37 3.97 -7.09 2.83
CA VAL A 37 4.85 -8.16 3.34
C VAL A 37 4.83 -9.38 2.41
N LYS A 38 3.65 -9.87 2.02
CA LYS A 38 3.53 -11.01 1.10
C LYS A 38 4.18 -10.75 -0.26
N SER A 39 4.00 -9.56 -0.81
CA SER A 39 4.60 -9.19 -2.09
C SER A 39 6.13 -9.22 -2.03
N LEU A 40 6.70 -8.82 -0.89
CA LEU A 40 8.14 -8.85 -0.64
C LEU A 40 8.66 -10.29 -0.42
N GLU A 41 7.91 -11.16 0.25
CA GLU A 41 8.27 -12.59 0.40
C GLU A 41 8.39 -13.28 -0.96
N MET A 42 7.44 -12.99 -1.86
CA MET A 42 7.38 -13.53 -3.23
C MET A 42 8.55 -13.06 -4.12
N LEU A 43 9.36 -12.08 -3.70
CA LEU A 43 10.51 -11.63 -4.50
C LEU A 43 11.57 -12.72 -4.67
N SER A 44 11.76 -13.56 -3.66
CA SER A 44 12.73 -14.65 -3.70
C SER A 44 12.38 -15.72 -4.74
N ASP A 45 11.09 -15.96 -4.95
CA ASP A 45 10.55 -16.92 -5.92
C ASP A 45 10.35 -16.32 -7.32
N ALA A 46 10.75 -15.07 -7.53
CA ALA A 46 10.43 -14.37 -8.76
C ALA A 46 11.27 -14.87 -9.95
N VAL A 47 10.60 -15.51 -10.92
CA VAL A 47 11.19 -16.15 -12.12
C VAL A 47 11.73 -15.18 -13.18
N SER A 48 11.48 -13.87 -13.05
CA SER A 48 11.99 -12.86 -13.99
C SER A 48 12.13 -11.49 -13.33
N ASP A 49 13.03 -10.67 -13.85
CA ASP A 49 13.23 -9.29 -13.39
C ASP A 49 11.97 -8.44 -13.54
N ARG A 50 11.21 -8.65 -14.61
CA ARG A 50 9.90 -8.00 -14.80
C ARG A 50 8.94 -8.29 -13.64
N MET A 51 8.91 -9.54 -13.17
CA MET A 51 8.06 -9.91 -12.04
C MET A 51 8.57 -9.29 -10.73
N ARG A 52 9.89 -9.25 -10.52
CA ARG A 52 10.51 -8.56 -9.37
C ARG A 52 10.09 -7.10 -9.33
N VAL A 53 10.22 -6.39 -10.46
CA VAL A 53 9.82 -4.98 -10.56
C VAL A 53 8.34 -4.79 -10.23
N VAL A 54 7.45 -5.66 -10.73
CA VAL A 54 6.01 -5.60 -10.42
C VAL A 54 5.76 -5.82 -8.93
N LEU A 55 6.40 -6.82 -8.33
CA LEU A 55 6.25 -7.13 -6.90
C LEU A 55 6.77 -6.00 -6.00
N ILE A 56 7.91 -5.39 -6.33
CA ILE A 56 8.43 -4.25 -5.56
C ILE A 56 7.51 -3.03 -5.68
N LYS A 57 6.98 -2.76 -6.89
CA LYS A 57 5.99 -1.68 -7.05
C LYS A 57 4.72 -1.96 -6.27
N ALA A 58 4.22 -3.20 -6.31
CA ALA A 58 3.06 -3.61 -5.54
C ALA A 58 3.29 -3.43 -4.04
N SER A 59 4.46 -3.85 -3.52
CA SER A 59 4.80 -3.68 -2.11
C SER A 59 4.86 -2.22 -1.69
N ILE A 60 5.48 -1.35 -2.49
CA ILE A 60 5.55 0.09 -2.20
C ILE A 60 4.15 0.71 -2.18
N VAL A 61 3.30 0.37 -3.14
CA VAL A 61 1.93 0.87 -3.21
C VAL A 61 1.13 0.42 -2.00
N SER A 62 1.12 -0.88 -1.70
CA SER A 62 0.38 -1.43 -0.56
C SER A 62 0.90 -0.87 0.77
N TYR A 63 2.21 -0.67 0.92
CA TYR A 63 2.78 0.02 2.09
C TYR A 63 2.26 1.45 2.25
N ALA A 64 2.19 2.21 1.15
CA ALA A 64 1.84 3.64 1.17
C ALA A 64 0.33 3.90 1.30
N ARG A 65 -0.53 2.96 0.89
CA ARG A 65 -2.00 3.11 0.90
C ARG A 65 -2.59 3.58 2.24
N PRO A 66 -2.24 2.98 3.41
CA PRO A 66 -2.72 3.42 4.72
C PRO A 66 -2.48 4.91 5.01
N PHE A 67 -1.37 5.45 4.49
CA PHE A 67 -0.93 6.82 4.71
C PHE A 67 -1.49 7.80 3.66
N SER A 68 -2.05 7.28 2.57
CA SER A 68 -2.78 8.05 1.58
C SER A 68 -4.21 8.31 2.07
N GLY A 69 -4.78 9.47 1.72
CA GLY A 69 -6.12 9.84 2.21
C GLY A 69 -7.21 8.93 1.69
N ASN A 70 -7.80 8.13 2.58
CA ASN A 70 -8.95 7.27 2.32
C ASN A 70 -10.27 8.00 2.58
N GLU A 71 -11.28 7.71 1.77
CA GLU A 71 -12.60 8.32 1.96
C GLU A 71 -13.29 7.75 3.20
N SER A 72 -13.91 8.65 3.97
CA SER A 72 -14.70 8.33 5.16
C SER A 72 -16.19 8.34 4.82
N GLN A 73 -16.96 7.42 5.39
CA GLN A 73 -18.42 7.49 5.38
C GLN A 73 -18.92 8.66 6.23
N TYR A 74 -18.23 8.97 7.33
CA TYR A 74 -18.46 10.15 8.15
C TYR A 74 -17.69 11.35 7.56
N ARG A 75 -18.19 11.85 6.43
CA ARG A 75 -17.60 12.90 5.58
C ARG A 75 -17.17 14.16 6.36
N ASP A 76 -17.85 14.46 7.46
CA ASP A 76 -17.62 15.65 8.28
C ASP A 76 -16.25 15.65 8.99
N LYS A 77 -15.53 14.51 9.00
CA LYS A 77 -14.22 14.37 9.66
C LYS A 77 -13.03 14.28 8.69
N GLY A 78 -13.25 14.43 7.38
CA GLY A 78 -12.19 14.44 6.37
C GLY A 78 -11.74 13.04 5.93
N LYS A 79 -10.56 12.97 5.30
CA LYS A 79 -9.99 11.70 4.79
C LYS A 79 -9.26 10.95 5.92
N TRP A 80 -9.52 9.66 6.07
CA TRP A 80 -8.78 8.81 7.00
C TRP A 80 -7.36 8.56 6.49
N ARG A 81 -6.38 8.74 7.37
CA ARG A 81 -4.97 8.44 7.11
C ARG A 81 -4.39 7.82 8.36
N LEU A 82 -3.54 6.82 8.16
CA LEU A 82 -2.72 6.29 9.24
C LEU A 82 -1.69 7.36 9.60
N ASP A 83 -1.61 7.65 10.90
CA ASP A 83 -0.67 8.65 11.40
C ASP A 83 0.76 8.08 11.37
N LYS A 84 1.74 8.91 10.98
CA LYS A 84 3.16 8.54 10.96
C LYS A 84 3.65 8.08 12.33
N LYS A 85 3.01 8.47 13.44
CA LYS A 85 3.38 8.03 14.80
C LYS A 85 3.35 6.51 14.99
N TYR A 86 2.62 5.77 14.15
CA TYR A 86 2.56 4.31 14.20
C TYR A 86 3.74 3.65 13.47
N VAL A 87 4.53 4.42 12.72
CA VAL A 87 5.77 3.94 12.11
C VAL A 87 6.86 3.88 13.19
N PRO A 88 7.50 2.72 13.42
CA PRO A 88 8.62 2.64 14.35
C PRO A 88 9.73 3.64 13.99
N LYS A 89 10.36 4.23 15.02
CA LYS A 89 11.28 5.37 14.84
C LYS A 89 12.46 5.02 13.94
N GLU A 90 12.98 3.81 14.07
CA GLU A 90 14.08 3.26 13.28
C GLU A 90 13.76 3.13 11.78
N PHE A 91 12.47 3.08 11.41
CA PHE A 91 12.02 2.93 10.02
C PHE A 91 11.45 4.22 9.42
N CYS A 92 11.62 5.36 10.08
CA CYS A 92 11.07 6.63 9.59
C CYS A 92 11.65 7.08 8.24
N GLU A 93 12.93 6.80 7.96
CA GLU A 93 13.53 7.09 6.64
C GLU A 93 13.04 6.13 5.56
N VAL A 94 12.91 4.83 5.88
CA VAL A 94 12.32 3.83 4.97
C VAL A 94 10.90 4.22 4.61
N HIS A 95 10.11 4.66 5.59
CA HIS A 95 8.76 5.16 5.37
C HIS A 95 8.75 6.37 4.41
N LYS A 96 9.59 7.37 4.67
CA LYS A 96 9.70 8.57 3.82
C LYS A 96 10.03 8.19 2.37
N GLN A 97 10.98 7.29 2.19
CA GLN A 97 11.39 6.81 0.87
C GLN A 97 10.29 6.01 0.18
N ALA A 98 9.53 5.17 0.89
CA ALA A 98 8.39 4.44 0.33
C ALA A 98 7.31 5.39 -0.20
N ILE A 99 6.96 6.43 0.58
CA ILE A 99 5.99 7.44 0.16
C ILE A 99 6.52 8.21 -1.06
N GLU A 100 7.80 8.60 -1.05
CA GLU A 100 8.43 9.31 -2.16
C GLU A 100 8.44 8.47 -3.46
N TYR A 101 8.80 7.19 -3.37
CA TYR A 101 8.76 6.28 -4.51
C TYR A 101 7.33 6.09 -5.04
N ARG A 102 6.35 5.93 -4.14
CA ARG A 102 4.96 5.84 -4.56
C ARG A 102 4.54 7.09 -5.31
N ASP A 103 4.74 8.27 -4.73
CA ASP A 103 4.24 9.52 -5.28
C ASP A 103 4.95 9.89 -6.58
N LYS A 104 6.28 9.84 -6.62
CA LYS A 104 7.03 10.35 -7.76
C LYS A 104 7.21 9.35 -8.91
N LEU A 105 7.31 8.06 -8.60
CA LEU A 105 7.76 7.05 -9.57
C LEU A 105 6.64 6.10 -10.01
N ILE A 106 5.64 5.86 -9.16
CA ILE A 106 4.63 4.83 -9.39
C ILE A 106 3.25 5.44 -9.71
N ALA A 107 2.79 6.39 -8.89
CA ALA A 107 1.46 6.96 -9.00
C ALA A 107 1.34 8.02 -10.10
N HIS A 108 2.47 8.63 -10.50
CA HIS A 108 2.49 9.74 -11.44
C HIS A 108 3.44 9.49 -12.63
N SER A 109 3.11 10.14 -13.76
CA SER A 109 3.87 10.10 -15.02
C SER A 109 4.58 11.42 -15.26
N ASP A 110 5.14 11.99 -14.20
CA ASP A 110 5.71 13.33 -14.22
C ASP A 110 7.01 13.35 -15.04
N ILE A 111 7.00 14.12 -16.14
CA ILE A 111 8.12 14.28 -17.06
C ILE A 111 9.42 14.68 -16.34
N PRO A 112 9.43 15.63 -15.37
CA PRO A 112 10.66 16.03 -14.68
C PRO A 112 11.32 14.87 -13.94
N HIS A 113 10.53 13.92 -13.44
CA HIS A 113 11.03 12.84 -12.60
C HIS A 113 11.40 11.59 -13.41
N ARG A 114 10.69 11.33 -14.52
CA ARG A 114 11.02 10.23 -15.43
C ARG A 114 12.13 10.56 -16.41
N SER A 115 12.43 11.85 -16.58
CA SER A 115 13.42 12.41 -17.50
C SER A 115 13.49 11.64 -18.83
N PRO A 116 12.35 11.50 -19.54
CA PRO A 116 12.29 10.71 -20.77
C PRO A 116 13.19 11.30 -21.85
N GLU A 117 13.90 10.45 -22.58
CA GLU A 117 14.70 10.86 -23.73
C GLU A 117 13.98 10.59 -25.05
N LEU A 118 14.10 11.54 -25.98
CA LEU A 118 13.59 11.38 -27.34
C LEU A 118 14.64 10.68 -28.20
N LEU A 119 14.33 9.46 -28.64
CA LEU A 119 15.20 8.72 -29.57
C LEU A 119 14.94 9.21 -31.00
N ARG A 120 16.00 9.68 -31.69
CA ARG A 120 15.93 10.13 -33.09
C ARG A 120 16.27 8.97 -34.02
N GLY A 121 15.38 8.64 -34.97
CA GLY A 121 15.68 7.64 -36.02
C GLY A 121 14.52 6.93 -36.72
N GLY A 122 13.25 7.27 -36.44
CA GLY A 122 12.09 6.66 -37.11
C GLY A 122 10.81 7.48 -36.96
N PRO A 123 9.74 7.15 -37.70
CA PRO A 123 8.56 8.03 -37.90
C PRO A 123 7.70 8.25 -36.64
N HIS A 124 8.01 7.56 -35.53
CA HIS A 124 7.36 7.71 -34.25
C HIS A 124 8.46 7.86 -33.20
N PHE A 125 8.65 9.07 -32.66
CA PHE A 125 9.62 9.34 -31.61
C PHE A 125 9.42 8.34 -30.46
N ALA A 126 10.34 7.38 -30.31
CA ALA A 126 10.30 6.45 -29.20
C ALA A 126 10.74 7.19 -27.93
N ILE A 127 9.96 7.05 -26.85
CA ILE A 127 10.30 7.57 -25.53
C ILE A 127 11.15 6.52 -24.82
N GLY A 128 12.43 6.82 -24.61
CA GLY A 128 13.31 6.03 -23.75
C GLY A 128 12.98 6.30 -22.28
N HIS A 129 12.87 5.25 -21.47
CA HIS A 129 12.82 5.38 -20.01
C HIS A 129 14.21 5.15 -19.44
N ASN A 130 14.83 6.20 -18.90
CA ASN A 130 16.19 6.15 -18.33
C ASN A 130 16.28 5.51 -16.94
N ALA A 131 15.22 4.91 -16.43
CA ALA A 131 15.20 4.52 -15.03
C ALA A 131 16.07 3.25 -14.79
N PRO A 132 17.17 3.35 -14.02
CA PRO A 132 17.93 2.20 -13.53
C PRO A 132 17.11 1.56 -12.39
N LEU A 133 16.01 0.92 -12.77
CA LEU A 133 14.91 0.61 -11.85
C LEU A 133 15.13 -0.65 -11.00
N ASP A 134 16.16 -1.46 -11.27
CA ASP A 134 16.20 -2.81 -10.70
C ASP A 134 17.02 -2.87 -9.40
N GLU A 135 18.27 -2.38 -9.37
CA GLU A 135 19.13 -2.58 -8.19
C GLU A 135 18.72 -1.73 -6.98
N GLU A 136 18.46 -0.43 -7.16
CA GLU A 136 18.07 0.46 -6.05
C GLU A 136 16.77 -0.01 -5.37
N TYR A 137 15.80 -0.46 -6.16
CA TYR A 137 14.52 -0.96 -5.67
C TYR A 137 14.65 -2.32 -5.00
N VAL A 138 15.52 -3.19 -5.53
CA VAL A 138 15.83 -4.46 -4.88
C VAL A 138 16.50 -4.21 -3.54
N GLU A 139 17.47 -3.30 -3.43
CA GLU A 139 18.06 -2.94 -2.13
C GLU A 139 17.03 -2.31 -1.20
N PHE A 140 16.18 -1.42 -1.71
CA PHE A 140 15.10 -0.83 -0.92
C PHE A 140 14.12 -1.89 -0.40
N SER A 141 13.80 -2.91 -1.19
CA SER A 141 12.89 -3.98 -0.79
C SER A 141 13.39 -4.74 0.45
N LYS A 142 14.71 -4.88 0.62
CA LYS A 142 15.33 -5.55 1.77
C LYS A 142 15.12 -4.78 3.07
N VAL A 143 15.09 -3.45 3.01
CA VAL A 143 14.82 -2.59 4.18
C VAL A 143 13.33 -2.32 4.38
N LEU A 144 12.54 -2.33 3.30
CA LEU A 144 11.08 -2.20 3.36
C LEU A 144 10.43 -3.41 4.04
N PHE A 145 11.00 -4.61 3.87
CA PHE A 145 10.48 -5.83 4.50
C PHE A 145 10.41 -5.76 6.04
N PRO A 146 11.52 -5.56 6.77
CA PRO A 146 11.47 -5.45 8.23
C PRO A 146 10.65 -4.25 8.69
N ALA A 147 10.66 -3.14 7.95
CA ALA A 147 9.82 -1.97 8.27
C ALA A 147 8.32 -2.29 8.18
N SER A 148 7.91 -3.04 7.15
CA SER A 148 6.52 -3.45 6.94
C SER A 148 6.08 -4.47 7.98
N ALA A 149 6.93 -5.43 8.33
CA ALA A 149 6.65 -6.41 9.37
C ALA A 149 6.48 -5.75 10.75
N ALA A 150 7.35 -4.79 11.09
CA ALA A 150 7.25 -4.04 12.34
C ALA A 150 5.98 -3.18 12.41
N LEU A 151 5.64 -2.47 11.33
CA LEU A 151 4.40 -1.70 11.25
C LEU A 151 3.15 -2.60 11.35
N LEU A 152 3.18 -3.77 10.72
CA LEU A 152 2.08 -4.73 10.80
C LEU A 152 1.82 -5.18 12.25
N LYS A 153 2.90 -5.40 13.01
CA LYS A 153 2.81 -5.72 14.43
C LYS A 153 2.16 -4.58 15.22
N GLU A 154 2.61 -3.34 15.03
CA GLU A 154 2.01 -2.16 15.69
C GLU A 154 0.52 -2.02 15.38
N LEU A 155 0.10 -2.29 14.14
CA LEU A 155 -1.30 -2.27 13.74
C LEU A 155 -2.11 -3.38 14.43
N TRP A 156 -1.57 -4.59 14.54
CA TRP A 156 -2.25 -5.68 15.26
C TRP A 156 -2.38 -5.40 16.75
N ASP A 157 -1.32 -4.87 17.38
CA ASP A 157 -1.35 -4.48 18.79
C ASP A 157 -2.45 -3.41 19.03
N LEU A 158 -2.58 -2.44 18.11
CA LEU A 158 -3.64 -1.43 18.12
C LEU A 158 -5.04 -2.01 17.92
N ILE A 159 -5.22 -2.95 16.97
CA ILE A 159 -6.51 -3.60 16.71
C ILE A 159 -6.97 -4.38 17.95
N ILE A 160 -6.06 -5.14 18.57
CA ILE A 160 -6.34 -5.93 19.78
C ILE A 160 -6.71 -5.02 20.95
N SER A 161 -6.07 -3.84 21.09
CA SER A 161 -6.43 -2.91 22.16
C SER A 161 -7.86 -2.37 22.00
N TYR A 162 -8.27 -2.04 20.77
CA TYR A 162 -9.64 -1.61 20.48
C TYR A 162 -10.68 -2.69 20.78
N GLU A 163 -10.38 -3.96 20.48
CA GLU A 163 -11.28 -5.09 20.77
C GLU A 163 -11.49 -5.27 22.28
N LYS A 164 -10.45 -5.08 23.09
CA LYS A 164 -10.51 -5.16 24.56
C LYS A 164 -11.25 -4.00 25.22
N GLU A 165 -11.25 -2.82 24.59
CA GLU A 165 -11.99 -1.65 25.09
C GLU A 165 -13.47 -1.69 24.70
N SER A 166 -13.84 -2.50 23.71
CA SER A 166 -15.20 -2.58 23.14
C SER A 166 -16.00 -3.82 23.59
N LEU A 167 -15.36 -4.76 24.29
CA LEU A 167 -15.93 -6.01 24.87
C LEU A 167 -15.85 -5.97 26.40
#